data_AF-A0AAW3I8L4-F1
#
_entry.id   AF-A0AAW3I8L4-F1
#
_cell.length_a   1.000
_cell.length_b   1.000
_cell.length_c   1.000
_cell.angle_alpha   90.00
_cell.angle_beta   90.00
_cell.angle_gamma   90.00
#
_symmetry.space_group_name_H-M   'P 1'
#
loop_
_entity.id
_entity.type
_entity.pdbx_description
1 polymer ?
#
loop_
_entity_poly.entity_id
_entity_poly.type
_entity_poly.pdbx_seq_one_letter_code
_entity_poly.pdbx_strand_id
1 'polypeptide(L)'
;MRRSELKRKTPMSRVSRVSTPLSRSPIKRRSPKKRAGHEPKYLAACKGECCYLRFPGCRSYPEDPTVVPAHQNEGKGMGLKVHDRFSVPACHFCHALYDQSGTDREIKRATFDWAYTRWVPVRASKLQEAA
;
A
#
# COMPACT_ATOMS: atom_id res chain seq x y z
N MET A 1 -4.25 44.87 -38.43
CA MET A 1 -4.45 44.96 -36.97
C MET A 1 -3.17 45.47 -36.32
N ARG A 2 -3.20 46.66 -35.68
CA ARG A 2 -2.04 47.24 -34.99
C ARG A 2 -1.78 46.46 -33.69
N ARG A 3 -0.60 45.87 -33.52
CA ARG A 3 -0.15 45.30 -32.25
C ARG A 3 0.50 46.41 -31.41
N SER A 4 -0.08 46.71 -30.26
CA SER A 4 0.52 47.63 -29.27
C SER A 4 1.62 46.91 -28.48
N GLU A 5 2.77 47.56 -28.32
CA GLU A 5 3.91 47.03 -27.55
C GLU A 5 3.62 47.03 -26.04
N LEU A 6 3.94 45.91 -25.38
CA LEU A 6 3.82 45.75 -23.94
C LEU A 6 5.01 46.44 -23.23
N LYS A 7 4.76 47.57 -22.57
CA LYS A 7 5.77 48.25 -21.74
C LYS A 7 5.88 47.58 -20.37
N ARG A 8 7.08 47.13 -19.98
CA ARG A 8 7.36 46.54 -18.67
C ARG A 8 7.42 47.63 -17.60
N LYS A 9 6.76 47.44 -16.45
CA LYS A 9 6.85 48.35 -15.29
C LYS A 9 8.17 48.17 -14.54
N THR A 10 8.61 49.22 -13.86
CA THR A 10 9.88 49.39 -13.12
C THR A 10 10.21 48.19 -12.23
N PRO A 11 11.46 47.71 -12.18
CA PRO A 11 11.85 46.62 -11.30
C PRO A 11 11.70 47.05 -9.83
N MET A 12 11.22 46.13 -8.98
CA MET A 12 11.12 46.38 -7.55
C MET A 12 12.50 46.69 -6.96
N SER A 13 12.56 47.78 -6.18
CA SER A 13 13.76 48.19 -5.45
C SER A 13 14.22 47.07 -4.50
N ARG A 14 15.45 46.58 -4.70
CA ARG A 14 16.14 45.69 -3.74
C ARG A 14 16.61 46.53 -2.55
N VAL A 15 15.67 47.04 -1.75
CA VAL A 15 16.02 47.49 -0.41
C VAL A 15 16.37 46.25 0.41
N SER A 16 17.63 46.23 0.81
CA SER A 16 18.31 45.33 1.72
C SER A 16 17.56 45.16 3.04
N ARG A 17 16.50 44.35 3.03
CA ARG A 17 16.10 43.65 4.26
C ARG A 17 17.12 42.56 4.49
N VAL A 18 18.10 42.84 5.35
CA VAL A 18 18.83 41.82 6.10
C VAL A 18 17.75 40.97 6.76
N SER A 19 17.36 39.90 6.08
CA SER A 19 16.34 38.99 6.54
C SER A 19 17.04 38.17 7.61
N THR A 20 16.62 38.35 8.86
CA THR A 20 16.92 37.42 9.93
C THR A 20 16.65 36.01 9.38
N PRO A 21 17.64 35.10 9.37
CA PRO A 21 17.41 33.76 8.88
C PRO A 21 16.32 33.13 9.75
N LEU A 22 15.17 32.83 9.15
CA LEU A 22 14.09 32.11 9.81
C LEU A 22 14.69 30.79 10.32
N SER A 23 14.88 30.69 11.64
CA SER A 23 15.26 29.44 12.29
C SER A 23 14.16 28.42 12.00
N ARG A 24 14.45 27.49 11.09
CA ARG A 24 13.54 26.40 10.76
C ARG A 24 13.55 25.43 11.93
N SER A 25 12.57 25.55 12.81
CA SER A 25 12.30 24.48 13.76
C SER A 25 12.06 23.16 13.00
N PRO A 26 12.60 22.02 13.47
CA PRO A 26 12.38 20.74 12.81
C PRO A 26 10.89 20.44 12.75
N ILE A 27 10.40 20.08 11.56
CA ILE A 27 9.01 19.67 11.36
C ILE A 27 8.78 18.39 12.19
N LYS A 28 8.05 18.53 13.30
CA LYS A 28 7.62 17.39 14.10
C LYS A 28 6.65 16.55 13.27
N ARG A 29 7.08 15.38 12.81
CA ARG A 29 6.21 14.42 12.12
C ARG A 29 5.20 13.88 13.13
N ARG A 30 3.91 14.13 12.88
CA ARG A 30 2.81 13.54 13.66
C ARG A 30 2.57 12.12 13.18
N SER A 31 2.22 11.23 14.10
CA SER A 31 1.77 9.88 13.75
C SER A 31 0.54 9.96 12.82
N PRO A 32 0.48 9.13 11.77
CA PRO A 32 -0.67 9.10 10.88
C PRO A 32 -1.98 8.83 11.65
N LYS A 33 -3.06 9.51 11.25
CA LYS A 33 -4.39 9.26 11.82
C LYS A 33 -4.79 7.80 11.56
N LYS A 34 -5.22 7.09 12.61
CA LYS A 34 -5.79 5.74 12.49
C LYS A 34 -7.00 5.80 11.56
N ARG A 35 -7.06 4.91 10.57
CA ARG A 35 -8.15 4.80 9.59
C ARG A 35 -8.95 3.55 9.90
N ALA A 36 -10.26 3.59 9.71
CA ALA A 36 -11.09 2.40 9.81
C ALA A 36 -10.56 1.32 8.85
N GLY A 37 -10.39 0.11 9.37
CA GLY A 37 -9.88 -1.04 8.62
C GLY A 37 -8.37 -1.12 8.41
N HIS A 38 -7.60 -0.14 8.91
CA HIS A 38 -6.14 -0.23 8.94
C HIS A 38 -5.66 -0.78 10.29
N GLU A 39 -5.33 -2.08 10.30
CA GLU A 39 -4.95 -2.87 11.46
C GLU A 39 -3.57 -3.52 11.20
N PRO A 40 -2.47 -2.87 11.62
CA PRO A 40 -1.10 -3.29 11.31
C PRO A 40 -0.74 -4.71 11.75
N LYS A 41 -1.45 -5.26 12.74
CA LYS A 41 -1.25 -6.63 13.23
C LYS A 41 -1.46 -7.68 12.13
N TYR A 42 -2.47 -7.52 11.27
CA TYR A 42 -2.73 -8.47 10.19
C TYR A 42 -1.67 -8.40 9.10
N LEU A 43 -1.18 -7.19 8.79
CA LEU A 43 -0.09 -6.97 7.85
C LEU A 43 1.23 -7.56 8.38
N ALA A 44 1.49 -7.38 9.68
CA ALA A 44 2.66 -7.94 10.34
C ALA A 44 2.63 -9.47 10.38
N ALA A 45 1.45 -10.08 10.54
CA ALA A 45 1.30 -11.53 10.55
C ALA A 45 1.76 -12.21 9.24
N CYS A 46 1.69 -11.51 8.11
CA CYS A 46 2.13 -12.03 6.81
C CYS A 46 3.67 -12.08 6.66
N LYS A 47 4.43 -11.37 7.50
CA LYS A 47 5.90 -11.38 7.42
C LYS A 47 6.46 -12.73 7.90
N GLY A 48 7.46 -13.23 7.17
CA GLY A 48 8.11 -14.51 7.46
C GLY A 48 7.32 -15.74 7.02
N GLU A 49 6.14 -15.57 6.42
CA GLU A 49 5.32 -16.67 5.89
C GLU A 49 5.76 -17.09 4.48
N CYS A 50 5.39 -18.30 4.08
CA CYS A 50 5.42 -18.70 2.67
C CYS A 50 4.30 -18.01 1.88
N CYS A 51 4.41 -17.95 0.55
CA CYS A 51 3.28 -17.54 -0.30
C CYS A 51 2.07 -18.48 -0.18
N TYR A 52 0.90 -17.92 0.09
CA TYR A 52 -0.37 -18.64 0.11
C TYR A 52 -1.09 -18.61 -1.24
N LEU A 53 -0.91 -17.58 -2.08
CA LEU A 53 -1.57 -17.53 -3.40
C LEU A 53 -1.16 -18.67 -4.33
N ARG A 54 0.13 -19.07 -4.31
CA ARG A 54 0.67 -20.25 -5.02
C ARG A 54 0.20 -20.43 -6.47
N PHE A 55 0.13 -19.34 -7.24
CA PHE A 55 -0.12 -19.43 -8.68
C PHE A 55 0.91 -20.34 -9.38
N PRO A 56 0.59 -20.94 -10.54
CA PRO A 56 1.55 -21.70 -11.33
C PRO A 56 2.83 -20.90 -11.56
N GLY A 57 3.98 -21.50 -11.26
CA GLY A 57 5.29 -20.83 -11.30
C GLY A 57 5.69 -20.13 -9.99
N CYS A 58 4.89 -20.23 -8.92
CA CYS A 58 5.30 -19.80 -7.59
C CYS A 58 6.56 -20.56 -7.12
N ARG A 59 7.58 -19.82 -6.69
CA ARG A 59 8.85 -20.34 -6.16
C ARG A 59 9.11 -19.89 -4.72
N SER A 60 8.04 -19.58 -3.99
CA SER A 60 8.17 -19.12 -2.60
C SER A 60 8.63 -20.25 -1.70
N TYR A 61 9.44 -19.91 -0.70
CA TYR A 61 10.05 -20.81 0.27
C TYR A 61 9.78 -20.30 1.70
N PRO A 62 10.03 -21.09 2.76
CA PRO A 62 9.92 -20.62 4.14
C PRO A 62 10.76 -19.37 4.37
N GLU A 63 10.18 -18.35 4.99
CA GLU A 63 10.84 -17.06 5.25
C GLU A 63 11.26 -16.27 3.99
N ASP A 64 10.61 -16.53 2.84
CA ASP A 64 10.83 -15.78 1.61
C ASP A 64 10.65 -14.25 1.84
N PRO A 65 11.71 -13.44 1.69
CA PRO A 65 11.68 -12.01 2.03
C PRO A 65 10.82 -11.20 1.05
N THR A 66 10.41 -11.79 -0.08
CA THR A 66 9.50 -11.16 -1.04
C THR A 66 8.04 -11.27 -0.64
N VAL A 67 7.73 -12.03 0.41
CA VAL A 67 6.36 -12.23 0.87
C VAL A 67 5.85 -10.97 1.57
N VAL A 68 4.78 -10.43 1.00
CA VAL A 68 4.07 -9.23 1.47
C VAL A 68 2.56 -9.49 1.54
N PRO A 69 1.81 -8.75 2.36
CA PRO A 69 0.35 -8.90 2.43
C PRO A 69 -0.30 -8.44 1.11
N ALA A 70 -1.00 -9.36 0.43
CA ALA A 70 -1.88 -9.07 -0.70
C ALA A 70 -3.32 -8.90 -0.20
N HIS A 71 -3.94 -7.74 -0.44
CA HIS A 71 -5.33 -7.48 -0.07
C HIS A 71 -6.32 -8.09 -1.08
N GLN A 72 -7.51 -8.45 -0.63
CA GLN A 72 -8.58 -8.93 -1.50
C GLN A 72 -8.91 -7.91 -2.61
N ASN A 73 -9.13 -8.39 -3.84
CA ASN A 73 -9.45 -7.54 -4.98
C ASN A 73 -10.94 -7.20 -5.08
N GLU A 74 -11.79 -8.00 -4.46
CA GLU A 74 -13.23 -7.76 -4.37
C GLU A 74 -13.59 -6.80 -3.23
N GLY A 75 -14.77 -6.18 -3.32
CA GLY A 75 -15.27 -5.29 -2.28
C GLY A 75 -14.56 -3.93 -2.17
N LYS A 76 -13.64 -3.61 -3.10
CA LYS A 76 -13.02 -2.29 -3.20
C LYS A 76 -13.71 -1.45 -4.28
N GLY A 77 -14.20 -0.28 -3.88
CA GLY A 77 -14.60 0.81 -4.78
C GLY A 77 -13.44 1.75 -5.08
N MET A 78 -13.61 2.66 -6.04
CA MET A 78 -12.61 3.68 -6.34
C MET A 78 -12.32 4.53 -5.08
N GLY A 79 -11.07 4.51 -4.60
CA GLY A 79 -10.64 5.22 -3.39
C GLY A 79 -10.91 4.48 -2.06
N LEU A 80 -11.52 3.29 -2.07
CA LEU A 80 -11.76 2.48 -0.88
C LEU A 80 -10.68 1.40 -0.75
N LYS A 81 -10.04 1.32 0.43
CA LYS A 81 -9.13 0.21 0.76
C LYS A 81 -9.91 -0.87 1.49
N VAL A 82 -9.69 -2.13 1.10
CA VAL A 82 -10.20 -3.28 1.83
C VAL A 82 -9.52 -3.33 3.21
N HIS A 83 -10.25 -3.81 4.23
CA HIS A 83 -9.70 -4.00 5.58
C HIS A 83 -8.47 -4.92 5.55
N ASP A 84 -7.47 -4.63 6.40
CA ASP A 84 -6.24 -5.42 6.49
C ASP A 84 -6.48 -6.87 6.90
N ARG A 85 -7.62 -7.18 7.55
CA ARG A 85 -8.05 -8.55 7.87
C ARG A 85 -8.32 -9.40 6.63
N PHE A 86 -8.53 -8.79 5.47
CA PHE A 86 -8.72 -9.49 4.19
C PHE A 86 -7.44 -9.41 3.37
N SER A 87 -6.34 -9.87 3.99
CA SER A 87 -5.04 -10.02 3.34
C SER A 87 -4.52 -11.44 3.50
N VAL A 88 -3.71 -11.88 2.53
CA VAL A 88 -2.98 -13.16 2.53
C VAL A 88 -1.50 -12.92 2.24
N PRO A 89 -0.58 -13.76 2.75
CA PRO A 89 0.83 -13.67 2.39
C PRO A 89 1.03 -14.05 0.93
N ALA A 90 1.72 -13.21 0.16
CA ALA A 90 2.03 -13.47 -1.24
C ALA A 90 3.45 -13.04 -1.60
N CYS A 91 4.20 -13.94 -2.25
CA CYS A 91 5.51 -13.57 -2.81
C CYS A 91 5.35 -12.59 -3.97
N HIS A 92 6.44 -11.88 -4.31
CA HIS A 92 6.42 -10.84 -5.35
C HIS A 92 5.78 -11.29 -6.67
N PHE A 93 6.13 -12.50 -7.17
CA PHE A 93 5.57 -13.04 -8.41
C PHE A 93 4.05 -13.22 -8.35
N CYS A 94 3.56 -13.92 -7.31
CA CYS A 94 2.12 -14.18 -7.16
C CYS A 94 1.35 -12.88 -6.89
N HIS A 95 1.94 -11.96 -6.12
CA HIS A 95 1.33 -10.67 -5.82
C HIS A 95 1.16 -9.83 -7.10
N ALA A 96 2.20 -9.75 -7.94
CA ALA A 96 2.12 -9.05 -9.22
C ALA A 96 1.08 -9.69 -10.17
N LEU A 97 1.07 -11.02 -10.27
CA LEU A 97 0.11 -11.72 -11.11
C LEU A 97 -1.33 -11.48 -10.63
N TYR A 98 -1.58 -11.59 -9.33
CA TYR A 98 -2.90 -11.35 -8.76
C TYR A 98 -3.39 -9.91 -9.00
N ASP A 99 -2.56 -8.92 -8.76
CA ASP A 99 -2.96 -7.52 -8.83
C ASP A 99 -3.03 -6.97 -10.25
N GLN A 100 -2.07 -7.35 -11.11
CA GLN A 100 -1.78 -6.60 -12.34
C GLN A 100 -2.03 -7.39 -13.62
N SER A 101 -2.21 -8.72 -13.56
CA SER A 101 -2.43 -9.52 -14.77
C SER A 101 -3.84 -9.33 -15.35
N GLY A 102 -3.99 -9.71 -16.62
CA GLY A 102 -5.28 -9.91 -17.28
C GLY A 102 -5.94 -11.27 -16.98
N THR A 103 -5.50 -12.01 -15.94
CA THR A 103 -6.14 -13.26 -15.53
C THR A 103 -7.61 -13.02 -15.20
N ASP A 104 -8.45 -13.96 -15.58
CA ASP A 104 -9.90 -13.90 -15.33
C ASP A 104 -10.22 -13.59 -13.85
N ARG A 105 -11.26 -12.77 -13.65
CA ARG A 105 -11.61 -12.27 -12.32
C ARG A 105 -12.08 -13.37 -11.38
N GLU A 106 -12.81 -14.36 -11.90
CA GLU A 106 -13.28 -15.49 -11.11
C GLU A 106 -12.12 -16.38 -10.70
N ILE A 107 -11.14 -16.58 -11.57
CA ILE A 107 -9.90 -17.30 -11.22
C ILE A 107 -9.15 -16.57 -10.10
N LYS A 108 -9.00 -15.25 -10.20
CA LYS A 108 -8.35 -14.45 -9.15
C LYS A 108 -9.10 -14.56 -7.82
N ARG A 109 -10.43 -14.45 -7.85
CA ARG A 109 -11.30 -14.61 -6.69
C ARG A 109 -11.13 -15.98 -6.06
N ALA A 110 -11.31 -17.05 -6.83
CA ALA A 110 -11.20 -18.43 -6.33
C ALA A 110 -9.80 -18.70 -5.75
N THR A 111 -8.75 -18.20 -6.38
CA THR A 111 -7.37 -18.33 -5.88
C THR A 111 -7.20 -17.60 -4.54
N PHE A 112 -7.73 -16.39 -4.42
CA PHE A 112 -7.69 -15.64 -3.18
C PHE A 112 -8.50 -16.34 -2.08
N ASP A 113 -9.73 -16.79 -2.36
CA ASP A 113 -10.59 -17.45 -1.39
C ASP A 113 -9.96 -18.76 -0.87
N TRP A 114 -9.33 -19.53 -1.77
CA TRP A 114 -8.59 -20.73 -1.40
C TRP A 114 -7.33 -20.43 -0.57
N ALA A 115 -6.62 -19.34 -0.87
CA ALA A 115 -5.51 -18.85 -0.06
C ALA A 115 -5.97 -18.36 1.32
N TYR A 116 -7.06 -17.60 1.36
CA TYR A 116 -7.63 -17.01 2.56
C TYR A 116 -8.12 -18.09 3.52
N THR A 117 -8.84 -19.10 3.02
CA THR A 117 -9.34 -20.23 3.83
C THR A 117 -8.21 -20.96 4.55
N ARG A 118 -7.07 -21.17 3.88
CA ARG A 118 -5.89 -21.80 4.49
C ARG A 118 -5.12 -20.86 5.42
N TRP A 119 -5.13 -19.56 5.13
CA TRP A 119 -4.40 -18.56 5.91
C TRP A 119 -5.11 -18.19 7.22
N VAL A 120 -6.43 -18.08 7.22
CA VAL A 120 -7.23 -17.68 8.39
C VAL A 120 -6.87 -18.44 9.67
N PRO A 121 -6.83 -19.79 9.71
CA PRO A 121 -6.51 -20.52 10.94
C PRO A 121 -5.05 -20.32 11.39
N VAL A 122 -4.11 -20.18 10.44
CA VAL A 122 -2.70 -19.91 10.75
C VAL A 122 -2.54 -18.51 11.33
N ARG A 123 -3.19 -17.53 10.72
CA ARG A 123 -3.22 -16.15 11.21
C ARG A 123 -3.86 -16.04 12.59
N ALA A 124 -4.99 -16.72 12.81
CA ALA A 124 -5.66 -16.75 14.11
C ALA A 124 -4.72 -17.30 15.19
N SER A 125 -4.03 -18.42 14.90
CA SER A 125 -3.00 -18.98 15.79
C SER A 125 -1.87 -17.98 16.07
N LYS A 126 -1.37 -17.25 15.06
CA LYS A 126 -0.32 -16.24 15.23
C LYS A 126 -0.76 -15.03 16.05
N LEU A 127 -2.02 -14.63 15.91
CA LEU A 127 -2.58 -13.46 16.60
C LEU A 127 -3.25 -13.82 17.93
N GLN A 128 -3.31 -15.11 18.29
CA GLN A 128 -4.05 -15.62 19.45
C GLN A 128 -5.53 -15.18 19.44
N GLU A 129 -6.09 -15.04 18.24
CA GLU A 129 -7.52 -14.75 18.06
C GLU A 129 -8.31 -16.05 18.23
N ALA A 130 -9.40 -16.03 19.00
CA ALA A 130 -10.29 -17.18 19.12
C ALA A 130 -10.82 -17.55 17.71
N ALA A 131 -10.68 -18.82 17.36
CA ALA A 131 -11.04 -19.37 16.05
C ALA A 131 -12.55 -19.29 15.78
#